data_AF-A0A4D4J0W0-F1
#
_entry.id   AF-A0A4D4J0W0-F1
#
_cell.length_a   1.000
_cell.length_b   1.000
_cell.length_c   1.000
_cell.angle_alpha   90.00
_cell.angle_beta   90.00
_cell.angle_gamma   90.00
#
_symmetry.space_group_name_H-M   'P 1'
#
loop_
_entity.id
_entity.type
_entity.pdbx_description
1 polymer ?
#
loop_
_entity_poly.entity_id
_entity_poly.type
_entity_poly.pdbx_seq_one_letter_code
_entity_poly.pdbx_strand_id
1 'polypeptide(L)'
;MRTRTATSGAACLLMVLCAVAGCRTGTLGGSQPPDQNTGASGLPVGNSHTPMPAPDSCRLGNRDGQPLPDPRCTPGAVNPAVSQANIDDTICRSGWTSTVRPATSVTSRMKAQSARSYGLSQSEHGEYDHLVSLELGGAPDDPRNLWVEPGSIPNPKDAVENKLNEAVCSNLIPLATAQRAIAANWVTAFDAAGLRVAGGKVCLRQDPGRCASGRHGDSD
;
A
#
# COMPACT_ATOMS: atom_id res chain seq x y z
N MET A 1 52.73 -41.95 -62.66
CA MET A 1 53.13 -41.18 -63.86
C MET A 1 51.92 -40.34 -64.28
N ARG A 2 51.96 -39.02 -64.07
CA ARG A 2 52.06 -37.94 -65.09
C ARG A 2 50.95 -38.04 -66.16
N THR A 3 50.08 -37.05 -66.38
CA THR A 3 50.42 -35.74 -66.98
C THR A 3 49.32 -34.66 -66.79
N ARG A 4 49.76 -33.41 -66.97
CA ARG A 4 49.08 -32.11 -66.84
C ARG A 4 48.00 -31.85 -67.90
N THR A 5 47.04 -30.98 -67.57
CA THR A 5 46.48 -29.99 -68.51
C THR A 5 46.09 -28.72 -67.78
N ALA A 6 46.50 -27.59 -68.33
CA ALA A 6 46.22 -26.23 -67.90
C ALA A 6 45.13 -25.62 -68.77
N THR A 7 44.28 -24.75 -68.21
CA THR A 7 43.64 -23.66 -68.96
C THR A 7 43.35 -22.48 -68.03
N SER A 8 43.89 -21.33 -68.43
CA SER A 8 43.65 -19.98 -67.90
C SER A 8 42.21 -19.51 -68.13
N GLY A 9 41.73 -18.63 -67.26
CA GLY A 9 40.46 -17.92 -67.48
C GLY A 9 40.26 -16.78 -66.49
N ALA A 10 40.78 -15.61 -66.86
CA ALA A 10 40.34 -14.24 -66.55
C ALA A 10 39.86 -13.89 -65.13
N ALA A 11 40.62 -12.99 -64.51
CA ALA A 11 40.23 -12.19 -63.37
C ALA A 11 38.95 -11.39 -63.64
N CYS A 12 38.02 -11.43 -62.70
CA CYS A 12 37.02 -10.37 -62.52
C CYS A 12 37.07 -9.94 -61.06
N LEU A 13 37.47 -8.69 -60.88
CA LEU A 13 37.61 -7.97 -59.63
C LEU A 13 36.25 -7.94 -58.92
N LEU A 14 36.10 -8.58 -57.76
CA LEU A 14 34.96 -8.34 -56.88
C LEU A 14 35.43 -7.98 -55.48
N MET A 15 34.86 -6.88 -55.01
CA MET A 15 35.21 -6.15 -53.81
C MET A 15 35.17 -6.99 -52.54
N VAL A 16 36.20 -6.79 -51.71
CA VAL A 16 36.19 -7.15 -50.29
C VAL A 16 35.14 -6.29 -49.59
N LEU A 17 34.04 -6.93 -49.17
CA LEU A 17 33.16 -6.42 -48.12
C LEU A 17 33.18 -7.43 -46.98
N CYS A 18 34.03 -7.17 -45.99
CA CYS A 18 34.00 -7.85 -44.70
C CYS A 18 32.70 -7.47 -43.98
N ALA A 19 31.63 -8.24 -44.18
CA ALA A 19 30.49 -8.23 -43.30
C ALA A 19 30.82 -9.08 -42.06
N VAL A 20 31.33 -8.43 -41.01
CA VAL A 20 31.39 -9.03 -39.67
C VAL A 20 29.94 -9.26 -39.20
N ALA A 21 29.48 -10.50 -39.28
CA ALA A 21 28.26 -10.95 -38.65
C ALA A 21 28.46 -10.96 -37.13
N GLY A 22 28.19 -9.82 -36.49
CA GLY A 22 28.07 -9.74 -35.04
C GLY A 22 26.75 -10.36 -34.61
N CYS A 23 26.79 -11.57 -34.04
CA CYS A 23 25.69 -12.12 -33.26
C CYS A 23 25.36 -11.17 -32.11
N ARG A 24 24.30 -10.36 -32.25
CA ARG A 24 23.71 -9.67 -31.11
C ARG A 24 22.82 -10.67 -30.39
N THR A 25 23.33 -11.27 -29.32
CA THR A 25 22.50 -11.89 -28.29
C THR A 25 21.58 -10.81 -27.74
N GLY A 26 20.30 -10.85 -28.12
CA GLY A 26 19.27 -10.04 -27.51
C GLY A 26 19.08 -10.49 -26.07
N THR A 27 19.72 -9.80 -25.13
CA THR A 27 19.44 -9.90 -23.70
C THR A 27 18.06 -9.30 -23.46
N LEU A 28 17.00 -10.11 -23.53
CA LEU A 28 15.70 -9.76 -22.96
C LEU A 28 15.81 -9.97 -21.44
N GLY A 29 16.41 -8.99 -20.77
CA GLY A 29 16.60 -8.95 -19.33
C GLY A 29 16.40 -7.53 -18.82
N GLY A 30 15.24 -6.95 -19.12
CA GLY A 30 14.79 -5.71 -18.48
C GLY A 30 14.30 -6.02 -17.07
N SER A 31 15.23 -6.26 -16.14
CA SER A 31 14.93 -6.17 -14.71
C SER A 31 14.72 -4.69 -14.40
N GLN A 32 13.46 -4.26 -14.38
CA GLN A 32 13.09 -2.97 -13.82
C GLN A 32 13.58 -2.96 -12.36
N PRO A 33 14.34 -1.95 -11.91
CA PRO A 33 14.76 -1.88 -10.51
C PRO A 33 13.51 -1.88 -9.61
N PRO A 34 13.54 -2.52 -8.43
CA PRO A 34 12.44 -2.41 -7.50
C PRO A 34 12.22 -0.92 -7.20
N ASP A 35 10.96 -0.47 -7.28
CA ASP A 35 10.57 0.87 -6.86
C ASP A 35 11.05 1.05 -5.41
N GLN A 36 12.09 1.87 -5.22
CA GLN A 36 12.86 2.00 -3.98
C GLN A 36 12.07 2.65 -2.83
N ASN A 37 10.74 2.76 -2.97
CA ASN A 37 9.88 3.51 -2.07
C ASN A 37 8.64 2.71 -1.63
N THR A 38 8.77 1.38 -1.55
CA THR A 38 7.73 0.48 -1.03
C THR A 38 8.16 -0.08 0.33
N GLY A 39 7.24 -0.04 1.31
CA GLY A 39 7.46 -0.58 2.65
C GLY A 39 7.34 -2.12 2.69
N ALA A 40 7.54 -2.71 3.86
CA ALA A 40 7.48 -4.17 4.04
C ALA A 40 6.10 -4.79 3.73
N SER A 41 5.03 -3.97 3.75
CA SER A 41 3.69 -4.36 3.30
C SER A 41 3.51 -4.33 1.78
N GLY A 42 4.47 -3.80 1.01
CA GLY A 42 4.31 -3.51 -0.42
C GLY A 42 3.54 -2.23 -0.69
N LEU A 43 3.07 -1.54 0.35
CA LEU A 43 2.45 -0.22 0.25
C LEU A 43 3.52 0.86 0.06
N PRO A 44 3.19 2.00 -0.58
CA PRO A 44 4.09 3.14 -0.64
C PRO A 44 4.56 3.60 0.73
N VAL A 45 5.83 4.00 0.84
CA VAL A 45 6.34 4.72 2.00
C VAL A 45 5.81 6.16 1.96
N GLY A 46 5.37 6.66 3.12
CA GLY A 46 4.77 7.97 3.29
C GLY A 46 5.68 9.13 2.90
N ASN A 47 5.11 10.12 2.21
CA ASN A 47 5.75 11.35 1.81
C ASN A 47 4.75 12.51 1.90
N SER A 48 5.00 13.43 2.84
CA SER A 48 4.17 14.61 3.09
C SER A 48 4.13 15.63 1.94
N HIS A 49 5.07 15.51 0.98
CA HIS A 49 5.13 16.36 -0.21
C HIS A 49 4.37 15.76 -1.40
N THR A 50 3.74 14.60 -1.24
CA THR A 50 2.94 14.00 -2.32
C THR A 50 1.81 14.96 -2.69
N PRO A 51 1.60 15.26 -3.97
CA PRO A 51 0.52 16.15 -4.39
C PRO A 51 -0.85 15.49 -4.20
N MET A 52 -1.86 16.30 -3.91
CA MET A 52 -3.25 15.86 -3.96
C MET A 52 -3.64 15.47 -5.39
N PRO A 53 -4.52 14.47 -5.58
CA PRO A 53 -5.12 14.20 -6.88
C PRO A 53 -5.83 15.42 -7.46
N ALA A 54 -6.02 15.42 -8.78
CA ALA A 54 -6.74 16.50 -9.46
C ALA A 54 -8.23 16.51 -9.03
N PRO A 55 -8.90 17.68 -9.07
CA PRO A 55 -10.34 17.75 -8.88
C PRO A 55 -11.11 16.77 -9.79
N ASP A 56 -12.17 16.17 -9.26
CA ASP A 56 -13.05 15.22 -9.94
C ASP A 56 -12.36 14.01 -10.58
N SER A 57 -11.15 13.65 -10.12
CA SER A 57 -10.37 12.51 -10.65
C SER A 57 -10.56 11.21 -9.87
N CYS A 58 -11.04 11.29 -8.63
CA CYS A 58 -11.25 10.14 -7.75
C CYS A 58 -12.72 9.72 -7.70
N ARG A 59 -12.99 8.43 -7.45
CA ARG A 59 -14.35 7.89 -7.29
C ARG A 59 -14.45 7.03 -6.04
N LEU A 60 -15.43 7.32 -5.18
CA LEU A 60 -15.74 6.44 -4.06
C LEU A 60 -16.21 5.08 -4.59
N GLY A 61 -15.68 4.02 -3.99
CA GLY A 61 -16.20 2.67 -4.11
C GLY A 61 -17.23 2.37 -3.03
N ASN A 62 -17.81 1.18 -3.10
CA ASN A 62 -18.68 0.64 -2.06
C ASN A 62 -18.43 -0.85 -1.89
N ARG A 63 -18.46 -1.31 -0.65
CA ARG A 63 -18.49 -2.73 -0.30
C ARG A 63 -19.48 -2.95 0.83
N ASP A 64 -20.47 -3.80 0.60
CA ASP A 64 -21.47 -4.20 1.61
C ASP A 64 -22.15 -2.99 2.28
N GLY A 65 -22.43 -1.94 1.51
CA GLY A 65 -23.05 -0.70 1.99
C GLY A 65 -22.07 0.30 2.61
N GLN A 66 -20.80 -0.06 2.76
CA GLN A 66 -19.76 0.80 3.32
C GLN A 66 -18.92 1.49 2.22
N PRO A 67 -18.54 2.76 2.39
CA PRO A 67 -17.73 3.48 1.41
C PRO A 67 -16.29 2.97 1.39
N LEU A 68 -15.68 2.98 0.20
CA LEU A 68 -14.25 2.72 0.01
C LEU A 68 -13.61 3.90 -0.73
N PRO A 69 -12.35 4.25 -0.44
CA PRO A 69 -11.64 5.22 -1.28
C PRO A 69 -11.34 4.64 -2.67
N ASP A 70 -11.13 5.52 -3.67
CA ASP A 70 -10.56 5.12 -4.95
C ASP A 70 -9.13 4.59 -4.72
N PRO A 71 -8.83 3.31 -5.02
CA PRO A 71 -7.50 2.74 -4.78
C PRO A 71 -6.41 3.40 -5.66
N ARG A 72 -6.77 4.14 -6.70
CA ARG A 72 -5.80 4.91 -7.51
C ARG A 72 -5.44 6.26 -6.88
N CYS A 73 -6.33 6.82 -6.06
CA CYS A 73 -6.10 8.09 -5.37
C CYS A 73 -5.56 7.88 -3.96
N THR A 74 -6.12 6.92 -3.24
CA THR A 74 -5.73 6.59 -1.86
C THR A 74 -5.43 5.08 -1.79
N PRO A 75 -4.29 4.61 -2.32
CA PRO A 75 -3.87 3.21 -2.23
C PRO A 75 -3.45 2.77 -0.82
N GLY A 76 -3.33 3.71 0.11
CA GLY A 76 -2.65 3.54 1.39
C GLY A 76 -1.17 3.95 1.30
N ALA A 77 -0.61 4.42 2.42
CA ALA A 77 0.83 4.62 2.57
C ALA A 77 1.24 4.42 4.03
N VAL A 78 2.46 3.96 4.27
CA VAL A 78 2.96 3.59 5.61
C VAL A 78 4.01 4.56 6.14
N ASN A 79 4.03 4.76 7.46
CA ASN A 79 4.98 5.60 8.15
C ASN A 79 6.37 4.93 8.17
N PRO A 80 7.42 5.56 7.61
CA PRO A 80 8.77 4.97 7.60
C PRO A 80 9.37 4.79 9.01
N ALA A 81 8.86 5.49 10.02
CA ALA A 81 9.29 5.33 11.41
C ALA A 81 8.70 4.09 12.10
N VAL A 82 7.74 3.40 11.48
CA VAL A 82 7.08 2.21 12.05
C VAL A 82 7.49 0.97 11.26
N SER A 83 7.93 -0.05 11.97
CA SER A 83 8.35 -1.34 11.42
C SER A 83 7.91 -2.46 12.35
N GLN A 84 7.93 -3.71 11.88
CA GLN A 84 7.65 -4.85 12.74
C GLN A 84 8.59 -4.92 13.97
N ALA A 85 9.84 -4.47 13.82
CA ALA A 85 10.85 -4.58 14.85
C ALA A 85 10.68 -3.57 16.00
N ASN A 86 9.90 -2.51 15.81
CA ASN A 86 9.72 -1.44 16.80
C ASN A 86 8.24 -1.20 17.18
N ILE A 87 7.34 -2.16 16.91
CA ILE A 87 5.92 -1.99 17.23
C ILE A 87 5.69 -1.74 18.73
N ASP A 88 6.49 -2.35 19.61
CA ASP A 88 6.38 -2.18 21.06
C ASP A 88 6.81 -0.78 21.54
N ASP A 89 7.64 -0.07 20.77
CA ASP A 89 8.04 1.32 21.05
C ASP A 89 7.15 2.35 20.33
N THR A 90 6.35 1.90 19.37
CA THR A 90 5.51 2.74 18.49
C THR A 90 4.03 2.40 18.66
N ILE A 91 3.42 1.72 17.70
CA ILE A 91 1.97 1.53 17.58
C ILE A 91 1.33 0.69 18.71
N CYS A 92 2.13 -0.05 19.47
CA CYS A 92 1.67 -0.79 20.65
C CYS A 92 1.92 -0.05 21.97
N ARG A 93 2.40 1.20 21.90
CA ARG A 93 2.56 2.09 23.05
C ARG A 93 1.39 3.06 23.13
N SER A 94 0.75 3.10 24.30
CA SER A 94 -0.33 4.05 24.56
C SER A 94 0.10 5.49 24.29
N GLY A 95 -0.75 6.24 23.58
CA GLY A 95 -0.53 7.65 23.21
C GLY A 95 0.38 7.87 22.00
N TRP A 96 0.93 6.82 21.37
CA TRP A 96 1.81 6.96 20.20
C TRP A 96 1.17 7.77 19.07
N THR A 97 -0.07 7.47 18.70
CA THR A 97 -0.76 8.14 17.59
C THR A 97 -0.87 9.65 17.80
N SER A 98 -1.03 10.12 19.04
CA SER A 98 -1.02 11.55 19.39
C SER A 98 0.31 12.23 19.10
N THR A 99 1.42 11.49 19.09
CA THR A 99 2.77 12.05 18.81
C THR A 99 3.04 12.24 17.31
N VAL A 100 2.34 11.51 16.45
CA VAL A 100 2.55 11.53 14.99
C VAL A 100 1.42 12.20 14.22
N ARG A 101 0.28 12.48 14.88
CA ARG A 101 -0.88 13.11 14.24
C ARG A 101 -0.52 14.54 13.80
N PRO A 102 -0.73 14.92 12.52
CA PRO A 102 -0.48 16.28 12.08
C PRO A 102 -1.41 17.28 12.76
N ALA A 103 -1.00 18.54 12.80
CA ALA A 103 -1.86 19.62 13.27
C ALA A 103 -3.17 19.67 12.47
N THR A 104 -4.29 19.96 13.14
CA THR A 104 -5.62 20.03 12.53
C THR A 104 -5.71 21.02 11.38
N SER A 105 -4.89 22.09 11.40
CA SER A 105 -4.80 23.08 10.32
C SER A 105 -4.20 22.52 9.02
N VAL A 106 -3.35 21.50 9.11
CA VAL A 106 -2.81 20.78 7.95
C VAL A 106 -3.89 19.86 7.39
N THR A 107 -4.46 19.00 8.22
CA THR A 107 -5.47 18.01 7.79
C THR A 107 -6.77 18.66 7.32
N SER A 108 -7.17 19.82 7.86
CA SER A 108 -8.35 20.55 7.39
C SER A 108 -8.18 21.10 5.97
N ARG A 109 -6.98 21.60 5.61
CA ARG A 109 -6.68 22.04 4.24
C ARG A 109 -6.65 20.85 3.28
N MET A 110 -6.04 19.75 3.71
CA MET A 110 -5.99 18.51 2.95
C MET A 110 -7.39 17.93 2.73
N LYS A 111 -8.26 17.90 3.74
CA LYS A 111 -9.66 17.47 3.64
C LYS A 111 -10.41 18.25 2.56
N ALA A 112 -10.29 19.57 2.53
CA ALA A 112 -10.95 20.41 1.53
C ALA A 112 -10.42 20.15 0.10
N GLN A 113 -9.13 19.86 -0.06
CA GLN A 113 -8.55 19.46 -1.36
C GLN A 113 -9.00 18.06 -1.79
N SER A 114 -9.02 17.11 -0.84
CA SER A 114 -9.49 15.75 -1.07
C SER A 114 -10.95 15.73 -1.47
N ALA A 115 -11.83 16.50 -0.81
CA ALA A 115 -13.24 16.61 -1.17
C ALA A 115 -13.42 17.02 -2.65
N ARG A 116 -12.65 18.00 -3.13
CA ARG A 116 -12.63 18.37 -4.56
C ARG A 116 -12.15 17.25 -5.47
N SER A 117 -11.17 16.47 -5.02
CA SER A 117 -10.64 15.33 -5.79
C SER A 117 -11.70 14.25 -6.01
N TYR A 118 -12.56 14.04 -5.03
CA TYR A 118 -13.68 13.08 -5.08
C TYR A 118 -14.99 13.67 -5.60
N GLY A 119 -15.03 14.97 -5.93
CA GLY A 119 -16.24 15.65 -6.37
C GLY A 119 -17.33 15.75 -5.30
N LEU A 120 -16.95 15.72 -4.02
CA LEU A 120 -17.88 15.75 -2.89
C LEU A 120 -18.31 17.18 -2.56
N SER A 121 -19.55 17.32 -2.12
CA SER A 121 -20.07 18.61 -1.64
C SER A 121 -19.45 18.95 -0.28
N GLN A 122 -19.32 20.25 0.01
CA GLN A 122 -18.93 20.73 1.35
C GLN A 122 -19.96 20.39 2.43
N SER A 123 -21.19 20.03 2.03
CA SER A 123 -22.25 19.55 2.94
C SER A 123 -22.13 18.06 3.26
N GLU A 124 -21.22 17.34 2.61
CA GLU A 124 -21.07 15.91 2.83
C GLU A 124 -20.40 15.66 4.18
N HIS A 125 -21.15 15.00 5.07
CA HIS A 125 -20.68 14.64 6.40
C HIS A 125 -19.69 13.47 6.32
N GLY A 126 -18.59 13.59 7.06
CA GLY A 126 -17.56 12.56 7.07
C GLY A 126 -16.28 13.01 7.74
N GLU A 127 -15.38 12.06 7.98
CA GLU A 127 -14.07 12.29 8.57
C GLU A 127 -13.00 12.44 7.47
N TYR A 128 -11.88 13.05 7.83
CA TYR A 128 -10.69 12.96 6.98
C TYR A 128 -9.77 11.96 7.65
N ASP A 129 -9.80 10.74 7.12
CA ASP A 129 -9.35 9.57 7.84
C ASP A 129 -8.25 8.82 7.09
N HIS A 130 -7.45 8.08 7.86
CA HIS A 130 -6.32 7.31 7.36
C HIS A 130 -6.78 5.95 6.84
N LEU A 131 -6.55 5.61 5.57
CA LEU A 131 -6.90 4.29 5.04
C LEU A 131 -6.14 3.18 5.76
N VAL A 132 -4.83 3.33 5.92
CA VAL A 132 -4.06 2.59 6.93
C VAL A 132 -4.02 3.45 8.19
N SER A 133 -4.69 3.00 9.25
CA SER A 133 -4.71 3.69 10.55
C SER A 133 -3.32 4.09 11.04
N LEU A 134 -3.23 5.19 11.80
CA LEU A 134 -2.02 5.51 12.57
C LEU A 134 -1.67 4.42 13.57
N GLU A 135 -2.67 3.69 14.08
CA GLU A 135 -2.49 2.53 14.96
C GLU A 135 -1.91 1.30 14.24
N LEU A 136 -1.87 1.33 12.90
CA LEU A 136 -1.22 0.33 12.07
C LEU A 136 0.00 0.92 11.34
N GLY A 137 0.51 2.05 11.81
CA GLY A 137 1.68 2.70 11.25
C GLY A 137 1.43 3.27 9.86
N GLY A 138 0.22 3.77 9.59
CA GLY A 138 -0.07 4.55 8.39
C GLY A 138 0.68 5.87 8.34
N ALA A 139 0.94 6.36 7.12
CA ALA A 139 1.56 7.66 6.90
C ALA A 139 0.65 8.78 7.41
N PRO A 140 1.17 9.72 8.24
CA PRO A 140 0.34 10.69 8.94
C PRO A 140 -0.22 11.80 8.05
N ASP A 141 0.52 12.24 7.05
CA ASP A 141 0.24 13.43 6.23
C ASP A 141 0.47 13.18 4.73
N ASP A 142 0.13 11.98 4.25
CA ASP A 142 0.23 11.62 2.83
C ASP A 142 -1.18 11.50 2.19
N PRO A 143 -1.49 12.26 1.12
CA PRO A 143 -2.73 12.11 0.35
C PRO A 143 -3.04 10.68 -0.10
N ARG A 144 -2.02 9.84 -0.30
CA ARG A 144 -2.20 8.43 -0.68
C ARG A 144 -2.74 7.59 0.47
N ASN A 145 -2.65 8.07 1.71
CA ASN A 145 -3.18 7.38 2.91
C ASN A 145 -4.38 8.11 3.53
N LEU A 146 -4.79 9.27 3.03
CA LEU A 146 -5.88 10.04 3.61
C LEU A 146 -7.01 10.22 2.61
N TRP A 147 -8.24 10.02 3.06
CA TRP A 147 -9.44 10.18 2.23
C TRP A 147 -10.58 10.80 3.01
N VAL A 148 -11.56 11.35 2.29
CA VAL A 148 -12.81 11.79 2.90
C VAL A 148 -13.67 10.56 3.07
N GLU A 149 -13.80 10.09 4.30
CA GLU A 149 -14.63 8.94 4.67
C GLU A 149 -16.05 9.45 4.96
N PRO A 150 -17.03 9.21 4.06
CA PRO A 150 -18.39 9.66 4.28
C PRO A 150 -19.08 8.78 5.32
N GLY A 151 -19.94 9.36 6.16
CA GLY A 151 -20.74 8.60 7.10
C GLY A 151 -20.84 9.23 8.49
N SER A 152 -21.40 8.46 9.42
CA SER A 152 -21.53 8.84 10.82
C SER A 152 -20.22 8.65 11.59
N ILE A 153 -20.03 9.48 12.62
CA ILE A 153 -18.92 9.41 13.57
C ILE A 153 -19.46 8.86 14.90
N PRO A 154 -18.81 7.87 15.55
CA PRO A 154 -17.66 7.09 15.07
C PRO A 154 -18.04 6.20 13.88
N ASN A 155 -17.07 5.94 13.00
CA ASN A 155 -17.32 5.17 11.78
C ASN A 155 -17.08 3.66 12.07
N PRO A 156 -17.70 2.72 11.32
CA PRO A 156 -17.51 1.29 11.55
C PRO A 156 -16.07 0.78 11.34
N LYS A 157 -15.24 1.50 10.57
CA LYS A 157 -13.85 1.15 10.31
C LYS A 157 -12.99 1.31 11.56
N ASP A 158 -13.29 2.23 12.48
CA ASP A 158 -12.59 2.38 13.77
C ASP A 158 -12.51 1.04 14.54
N ALA A 159 -13.61 0.28 14.59
CA ALA A 159 -13.62 -1.03 15.25
C ALA A 159 -12.73 -2.06 14.55
N VAL A 160 -12.60 -1.99 13.22
CA VAL A 160 -11.69 -2.83 12.43
C VAL A 160 -10.24 -2.47 12.73
N GLU A 161 -9.92 -1.18 12.79
CA GLU A 161 -8.58 -0.67 13.12
C GLU A 161 -8.12 -1.15 14.49
N ASN A 162 -8.94 -0.93 15.51
CA ASN A 162 -8.63 -1.31 16.89
C ASN A 162 -8.34 -2.82 17.01
N LYS A 163 -9.13 -3.66 16.34
CA LYS A 163 -8.94 -5.13 16.36
C LYS A 163 -7.75 -5.58 15.53
N LEU A 164 -7.42 -4.90 14.44
CA LEU A 164 -6.19 -5.19 13.71
C LEU A 164 -4.96 -4.78 14.54
N ASN A 165 -4.99 -3.64 15.23
CA ASN A 165 -3.94 -3.23 16.17
C ASN A 165 -3.79 -4.26 17.29
N GLU A 166 -4.90 -4.69 17.92
CA GLU A 166 -4.91 -5.73 18.94
C GLU A 166 -4.22 -7.02 18.44
N ALA A 167 -4.56 -7.47 17.23
CA ALA A 167 -3.96 -8.66 16.63
C ALA A 167 -2.45 -8.49 16.36
N VAL A 168 -2.00 -7.30 15.93
CA VAL A 168 -0.58 -7.01 15.73
C VAL A 168 0.16 -6.95 17.07
N CYS A 169 -0.37 -6.21 18.04
CA CYS A 169 0.27 -6.00 19.34
C CYS A 169 0.26 -7.25 20.23
N SER A 170 -0.66 -8.18 20.02
CA SER A 170 -0.60 -9.52 20.61
C SER A 170 0.30 -10.50 19.83
N ASN A 171 1.02 -10.04 18.80
CA ASN A 171 1.83 -10.87 17.89
C ASN A 171 1.03 -12.02 17.24
N LEU A 172 -0.28 -11.84 17.06
CA LEU A 172 -1.14 -12.83 16.41
C LEU A 172 -0.91 -12.85 14.90
N ILE A 173 -0.69 -11.68 14.31
CA ILE A 173 -0.33 -11.50 12.89
C ILE A 173 0.80 -10.46 12.74
N PRO A 174 1.59 -10.51 11.65
CA PRO A 174 2.55 -9.46 11.32
C PRO A 174 1.86 -8.13 10.98
N LEU A 175 2.48 -7.01 11.32
CA LEU A 175 2.06 -5.65 10.96
C LEU A 175 1.77 -5.50 9.47
N ALA A 176 2.68 -6.01 8.62
CA ALA A 176 2.55 -5.93 7.17
C ALA A 176 1.29 -6.62 6.64
N THR A 177 0.81 -7.67 7.33
CA THR A 177 -0.45 -8.35 6.98
C THR A 177 -1.65 -7.47 7.27
N ALA A 178 -1.71 -6.83 8.44
CA ALA A 178 -2.78 -5.90 8.79
C ALA A 178 -2.82 -4.69 7.84
N GLN A 179 -1.66 -4.08 7.56
CA GLN A 179 -1.52 -2.94 6.64
C GLN A 179 -2.05 -3.26 5.24
N ARG A 180 -1.64 -4.40 4.65
CA ARG A 180 -2.14 -4.83 3.34
C ARG A 180 -3.64 -5.06 3.34
N ALA A 181 -4.14 -5.74 4.38
CA ALA A 181 -5.55 -6.12 4.45
C ALA A 181 -6.46 -4.89 4.51
N ILE A 182 -6.14 -3.92 5.39
CA ILE A 182 -6.96 -2.71 5.54
C ILE A 182 -6.87 -1.80 4.32
N ALA A 183 -5.68 -1.63 3.73
CA ALA A 183 -5.49 -0.82 2.53
C ALA A 183 -6.21 -1.38 1.31
N ALA A 184 -6.28 -2.71 1.17
CA ALA A 184 -6.97 -3.33 0.05
C ALA A 184 -8.49 -3.16 0.14
N ASN A 185 -9.07 -3.46 1.30
CA ASN A 185 -10.50 -3.31 1.56
C ASN A 185 -10.75 -3.47 3.06
N TRP A 186 -10.96 -2.36 3.77
CA TRP A 186 -11.15 -2.35 5.21
C TRP A 186 -12.38 -3.17 5.67
N VAL A 187 -13.43 -3.26 4.85
CA VAL A 187 -14.65 -4.04 5.15
C VAL A 187 -14.34 -5.54 5.25
N THR A 188 -13.40 -6.02 4.45
CA THR A 188 -12.99 -7.44 4.43
C THR A 188 -11.63 -7.67 5.09
N ALA A 189 -11.10 -6.71 5.85
CA ALA A 189 -9.72 -6.77 6.32
C ALA A 189 -9.44 -7.95 7.25
N PHE A 190 -10.38 -8.32 8.13
CA PHE A 190 -10.21 -9.53 8.94
C PHE A 190 -10.06 -10.78 8.09
N ASP A 191 -10.89 -10.92 7.06
CA ASP A 191 -10.84 -12.05 6.15
C ASP A 191 -9.51 -12.15 5.42
N ALA A 192 -9.07 -11.03 4.85
CA ALA A 192 -7.80 -10.93 4.15
C ALA A 192 -6.59 -11.16 5.08
N ALA A 193 -6.70 -10.80 6.36
CA ALA A 193 -5.67 -11.01 7.37
C ALA A 193 -5.70 -12.43 7.99
N GLY A 194 -6.65 -13.29 7.59
CA GLY A 194 -6.81 -14.63 8.19
C GLY A 194 -7.37 -14.59 9.62
N LEU A 195 -8.10 -13.53 9.95
CA LEU A 195 -8.69 -13.27 11.26
C LEU A 195 -10.21 -13.46 11.24
N ARG A 196 -10.80 -13.55 12.43
CA ARG A 196 -12.25 -13.47 12.67
C ARG A 196 -12.47 -12.85 14.04
N VAL A 197 -13.63 -12.22 14.24
CA VAL A 197 -14.05 -11.74 15.56
C VAL A 197 -15.06 -12.73 16.15
N ALA A 198 -14.81 -13.21 17.36
CA ALA A 198 -15.70 -14.12 18.09
C ALA A 198 -15.71 -13.76 19.58
N GLY A 199 -16.90 -13.51 20.15
CA GLY A 199 -17.03 -13.14 21.56
C GLY A 199 -16.25 -11.88 21.93
N GLY A 200 -16.20 -10.88 21.04
CA GLY A 200 -15.47 -9.62 21.25
C GLY A 200 -13.94 -9.71 21.06
N LYS A 201 -13.39 -10.90 20.84
CA LYS A 201 -11.95 -11.12 20.63
C LYS A 201 -11.64 -11.32 19.16
N VAL A 202 -10.49 -10.83 18.72
CA VAL A 202 -9.94 -11.14 17.40
C VAL A 202 -9.11 -12.42 17.48
N CYS A 203 -9.40 -13.38 16.61
CA CYS A 203 -8.79 -14.71 16.62
C CYS A 203 -8.35 -15.13 15.22
N LEU A 204 -7.39 -16.05 15.14
CA LEU A 204 -7.05 -16.68 13.87
C LEU A 204 -8.25 -17.47 13.35
N ARG A 205 -8.48 -17.37 12.05
CA ARG A 205 -9.54 -18.12 11.37
C ARG A 205 -9.23 -19.61 11.27
N GLN A 206 -7.97 -19.93 10.98
CA GLN A 206 -7.49 -21.31 10.85
C GLN A 206 -7.27 -21.99 12.22
N ASP A 207 -7.10 -21.21 13.27
CA ASP A 207 -7.01 -21.69 14.65
C ASP A 207 -7.89 -20.84 15.58
N PRO A 208 -9.21 -21.13 15.62
CA PRO A 208 -10.20 -20.47 16.45
C PRO A 208 -9.86 -20.30 17.94
N GLY A 209 -8.97 -21.14 18.49
CA GLY A 209 -8.55 -21.08 19.90
C GLY A 209 -7.44 -20.05 20.15
N ARG A 210 -6.75 -19.61 19.11
CA ARG A 210 -5.70 -18.58 19.19
C ARG A 210 -6.30 -17.21 18.94
N CYS A 211 -6.55 -16.49 20.03
CA CYS A 211 -7.03 -15.12 20.02
C CYS A 211 -5.97 -14.15 20.53
N ALA A 212 -6.10 -12.89 20.14
CA ALA A 212 -5.32 -11.83 20.73
C ALA A 212 -5.59 -11.81 22.24
N SER A 213 -4.52 -11.81 23.01
CA SER A 213 -4.57 -11.57 24.45
C SER A 213 -4.59 -10.06 24.65
N GLY A 214 -5.74 -9.51 25.07
CA GLY A 214 -5.90 -8.08 25.28
C GLY A 214 -4.77 -7.53 26.16
N ARG A 215 -4.02 -6.55 25.64
CA ARG A 215 -3.09 -5.73 26.45
C ARG A 215 -3.79 -4.52 27.06
N HIS A 216 -5.01 -4.21 26.63
CA HIS A 216 -5.82 -3.15 27.19
C HIS A 216 -6.93 -3.77 28.04
N GLY A 217 -6.83 -3.55 29.35
CA GLY A 217 -7.93 -3.83 30.26
C GLY A 217 -9.18 -3.14 29.76
N ASP A 218 -10.26 -3.91 29.75
CA ASP A 218 -11.62 -3.44 29.51
C ASP A 218 -11.86 -2.14 30.28
N SER A 219 -12.06 -1.03 29.57
CA SER A 219 -12.60 0.22 30.10
C SER A 219 -13.17 1.02 28.95
N ASP A 220 -14.36 0.61 28.50
CA ASP A 220 -15.45 1.49 28.10
C ASP A 220 -16.72 1.01 28.81
#